data_AF-A0A529S931-F1
#
_entry.id   AF-A0A529S931-F1
#
_cell.length_a   1.000
_cell.length_b   1.000
_cell.length_c   1.000
_cell.angle_alpha   90.00
_cell.angle_beta   90.00
_cell.angle_gamma   90.00
#
_symmetry.space_group_name_H-M   'P 1'
#
loop_
_entity.id
_entity.type
_entity.pdbx_description
1 polymer ?
#
loop_
_entity_poly.entity_id
_entity_poly.type
_entity_poly.pdbx_seq_one_letter_code
_entity_poly.pdbx_strand_id
1 'polypeptide(L)'
;TARANLVGVVSNGSAVLGLGNIGPLASKPVMEGKSVLFKRFADVDSIDLEVDTEDADEFINCVRFLGPSFGGINLEDIKAPECFI
;
A
#
# COMPACT_ATOMS: atom_id res chain seq x y z
N THR A 1 8.57 -11.11 17.06
CA THR A 1 7.98 -11.43 15.74
C THR A 1 8.56 -10.46 14.71
N ALA A 2 8.41 -10.70 13.41
CA ALA A 2 8.92 -9.79 12.37
C ALA A 2 8.21 -8.42 12.32
N ARG A 3 7.06 -8.29 12.99
CA ARG A 3 6.22 -7.09 13.04
C ARG A 3 7.02 -5.81 13.29
N ALA A 4 8.02 -5.83 14.17
CA ALA A 4 8.82 -4.65 14.52
C ALA A 4 9.57 -4.01 13.33
N ASN A 5 9.80 -4.77 12.25
CA ASN A 5 10.49 -4.30 11.04
C ASN A 5 9.66 -4.43 9.75
N LEU A 6 8.40 -4.87 9.86
CA LEU A 6 7.57 -5.20 8.70
C LEU A 6 6.56 -4.09 8.42
N VAL A 7 6.60 -3.53 7.21
CA VAL A 7 5.64 -2.52 6.71
C VAL A 7 4.74 -3.11 5.64
N GLY A 8 3.46 -2.76 5.66
CA GLY A 8 2.54 -3.05 4.57
C GLY A 8 2.46 -1.84 3.63
N VAL A 9 2.84 -2.01 2.36
CA VAL A 9 2.65 -0.99 1.32
C VAL A 9 1.32 -1.26 0.64
N VAL A 10 0.31 -0.42 0.88
CA VAL A 10 -1.07 -0.69 0.48
C VAL A 10 -1.53 0.32 -0.56
N SER A 11 -2.09 -0.16 -1.66
CA SER A 11 -2.63 0.66 -2.75
C SER A 11 -3.86 0.01 -3.37
N ASN A 12 -4.74 0.82 -3.95
CA ASN A 12 -5.78 0.35 -4.87
C ASN A 12 -5.47 0.68 -6.34
N GLY A 13 -4.31 1.27 -6.62
CA GLY A 13 -3.87 1.60 -7.98
C GLY A 13 -4.66 2.71 -8.67
N SER A 14 -5.39 3.53 -7.91
CA SER A 14 -6.25 4.58 -8.45
C SER A 14 -5.51 5.86 -8.86
N ALA A 15 -4.27 6.06 -8.40
CA ALA A 15 -3.45 7.22 -8.75
C ALA A 15 -1.96 6.86 -8.93
N VAL A 16 -1.67 5.86 -9.76
CA VAL A 16 -0.30 5.37 -9.94
C VAL A 16 0.54 6.35 -10.75
N LEU A 17 1.53 6.96 -10.10
CA LEU A 17 2.48 7.88 -10.74
C LEU A 17 1.76 8.95 -11.60
N GLY A 18 2.14 9.06 -12.88
CA GLY A 18 1.46 9.90 -13.88
C GLY A 18 0.46 9.14 -14.75
N LEU A 19 0.20 7.86 -14.45
CA LEU A 19 -0.66 6.98 -15.24
C LEU A 19 -2.14 7.08 -14.80
N GLY A 20 -2.39 7.55 -13.58
CA GLY A 20 -3.73 7.66 -13.02
C GLY A 20 -4.27 6.31 -12.56
N ASN A 21 -5.55 6.07 -12.78
CA ASN A 21 -6.19 4.82 -12.38
C ASN A 21 -5.87 3.72 -13.39
N ILE A 22 -4.97 2.81 -12.99
CA ILE A 22 -4.62 1.62 -13.77
C ILE A 22 -5.06 0.32 -13.07
N GLY A 23 -5.69 0.46 -11.90
CA GLY A 23 -6.16 -0.64 -11.07
C GLY A 23 -5.06 -1.34 -10.27
N PRO A 24 -5.46 -2.19 -9.32
CA PRO A 24 -4.57 -2.86 -8.35
C PRO A 24 -3.51 -3.74 -9.03
N LEU A 25 -3.92 -4.59 -9.97
CA LEU A 25 -2.98 -5.53 -10.59
C LEU A 25 -1.86 -4.82 -11.36
N ALA A 26 -2.18 -3.71 -12.03
CA ALA A 26 -1.20 -2.94 -12.79
C ALA A 26 -0.34 -2.03 -11.90
N SER A 27 -0.79 -1.70 -10.69
CA SER A 27 0.00 -0.93 -9.72
C SER A 27 1.06 -1.77 -9.00
N LYS A 28 0.86 -3.09 -8.93
CA LYS A 28 1.73 -4.03 -8.21
C LYS A 28 3.23 -3.85 -8.47
N PRO A 29 3.73 -3.70 -9.72
CA PRO A 29 5.17 -3.49 -9.95
C PRO A 29 5.72 -2.22 -9.29
N VAL A 30 4.89 -1.18 -9.13
CA VAL A 30 5.28 0.06 -8.44
C VAL A 30 5.37 -0.18 -6.93
N MET A 31 4.43 -0.94 -6.35
CA MET A 31 4.42 -1.28 -4.92
C MET A 31 5.57 -2.22 -4.54
N GLU A 32 5.88 -3.21 -5.39
CA GLU A 32 7.08 -4.04 -5.26
C GLU A 32 8.35 -3.18 -5.32
N GLY A 33 8.39 -2.21 -6.24
CA GLY A 33 9.47 -1.22 -6.32
C GLY A 33 9.66 -0.44 -5.01
N LYS A 34 8.57 0.03 -4.40
CA LYS A 34 8.59 0.72 -3.10
C LYS A 34 9.14 -0.19 -1.99
N SER A 35 8.72 -1.45 -1.96
CA SER A 35 9.24 -2.44 -1.00
C SER A 35 10.75 -2.65 -1.15
N VAL A 36 11.28 -2.69 -2.38
CA VAL A 36 12.73 -2.77 -2.63
C VAL A 36 13.45 -1.53 -2.11
N LEU A 37 12.87 -0.33 -2.27
CA LEU A 37 13.46 0.91 -1.75
C LEU A 37 13.51 0.91 -0.21
N PHE A 38 12.43 0.49 0.46
CA PHE A 38 12.42 0.32 1.93
C PHE A 38 13.57 -0.55 2.40
N LYS A 39 13.74 -1.71 1.78
CA LYS A 39 14.81 -2.63 2.17
C LYS A 39 16.20 -2.07 1.87
N ARG A 40 16.39 -1.52 0.67
CA ARG A 40 17.71 -1.09 0.18
C ARG A 40 18.28 0.10 0.93
N PHE A 41 17.42 1.03 1.36
CA PHE A 41 17.84 2.31 1.93
C PHE A 41 17.61 2.43 3.44
N ALA A 42 16.67 1.66 4.01
CA ALA A 42 16.33 1.75 5.43
C ALA A 42 16.38 0.41 6.18
N ASP A 43 16.73 -0.70 5.50
CA ASP A 43 16.67 -2.07 6.06
C ASP A 43 15.30 -2.47 6.61
N VAL A 44 14.24 -1.85 6.10
CA VAL A 44 12.84 -2.15 6.48
C VAL A 44 12.30 -3.26 5.57
N ASP A 45 11.73 -4.29 6.16
CA ASP A 45 11.05 -5.35 5.42
C ASP A 45 9.64 -4.87 5.02
N SER A 46 9.21 -5.19 3.80
CA SER A 46 7.95 -4.68 3.27
C SER A 46 7.22 -5.74 2.45
N ILE A 47 5.90 -5.72 2.51
CA ILE A 47 4.99 -6.52 1.66
C ILE A 47 3.99 -5.56 1.03
N ASP A 48 3.84 -5.66 -0.28
CA ASP A 48 2.83 -4.98 -1.06
C ASP A 48 1.46 -5.66 -0.96
N LEU A 49 0.41 -4.84 -0.85
CA LEU A 49 -0.98 -5.26 -0.68
C LEU A 49 -1.87 -4.43 -1.61
N GLU A 50 -2.26 -5.05 -2.72
CA GLU A 50 -3.19 -4.45 -3.67
C GLU A 50 -4.64 -4.75 -3.28
N VAL A 51 -5.44 -3.70 -3.05
CA VAL A 51 -6.85 -3.81 -2.66
C VAL A 51 -7.72 -3.42 -3.86
N ASP A 52 -8.51 -4.36 -4.35
CA ASP A 52 -9.39 -4.17 -5.51
C ASP A 52 -10.74 -3.53 -5.11
N THR A 53 -10.66 -2.29 -4.62
CA THR A 53 -11.84 -1.44 -4.38
C THR A 53 -11.50 0.04 -4.55
N GLU A 54 -12.45 0.80 -5.08
CA GLU A 54 -12.40 2.27 -5.11
C GLU A 54 -13.21 2.92 -3.99
N ASP A 55 -13.95 2.13 -3.20
CA ASP A 55 -14.70 2.62 -2.05
C ASP A 55 -13.76 2.81 -0.85
N ALA A 56 -13.75 4.02 -0.29
CA ALA A 56 -12.86 4.37 0.81
C ALA A 56 -13.16 3.56 2.08
N ASP A 57 -14.43 3.32 2.40
CA ASP A 57 -14.83 2.57 3.59
C ASP A 57 -14.42 1.09 3.47
N GLU A 58 -14.60 0.49 2.30
CA GLU A 58 -14.12 -0.86 2.01
C GLU A 58 -12.58 -0.96 2.12
N PHE A 59 -11.87 0.02 1.56
CA PHE A 59 -10.41 0.09 1.65
C PHE A 59 -9.93 0.20 3.10
N ILE A 60 -10.52 1.12 3.88
CA ILE A 60 -10.24 1.29 5.31
C ILE A 60 -10.53 0.00 6.08
N ASN A 61 -11.66 -0.67 5.78
CA ASN A 61 -12.02 -1.94 6.41
C ASN A 61 -11.04 -3.07 6.09
N CYS A 62 -10.47 -3.09 4.89
CA CYS A 62 -9.42 -4.03 4.50
C CYS A 62 -8.15 -3.81 5.35
N VAL A 63 -7.75 -2.56 5.55
CA VAL A 63 -6.49 -2.20 6.22
C VAL A 63 -6.58 -2.23 7.75
N ARG A 64 -7.71 -1.79 8.34
CA ARG A 64 -7.82 -1.53 9.79
C ARG A 64 -7.52 -2.74 10.68
N PHE A 65 -7.71 -3.95 10.15
CA PHE A 65 -7.50 -5.20 10.90
C PHE A 65 -6.07 -5.76 10.77
N LEU A 66 -5.21 -5.18 9.92
CA LEU A 66 -3.88 -5.71 9.63
C LEU A 66 -2.80 -5.27 10.63
N GLY A 67 -3.11 -4.35 11.55
CA GLY A 67 -2.18 -3.81 12.54
C GLY A 67 -1.42 -4.84 13.41
N PRO A 68 -1.96 -6.03 13.74
CA PRO A 68 -1.20 -7.07 14.44
C PRO A 68 -0.06 -7.68 13.61
N SER A 69 -0.17 -7.67 12.28
CA SER A 69 0.83 -8.26 11.38
C SER A 69 1.95 -7.28 11.04
N PHE A 70 1.61 -6.00 10.87
CA PHE A 70 2.54 -4.97 10.42
C PHE A 70 2.92 -4.00 11.55
N GLY A 71 4.19 -3.57 11.57
CA GLY A 71 4.69 -2.51 12.43
C GLY A 71 4.35 -1.11 11.91
N GLY A 72 4.06 -0.99 10.62
CA GLY A 72 3.60 0.23 9.97
C GLY A 72 2.80 -0.05 8.70
N ILE A 73 1.97 0.91 8.31
CA ILE A 73 1.22 0.89 7.05
C ILE A 73 1.62 2.13 6.25
N ASN A 74 1.99 1.90 4.99
CA ASN A 74 2.30 2.93 4.02
C ASN A 74 1.23 2.92 2.94
N LEU A 75 0.30 3.87 2.98
CA LEU A 75 -0.71 4.05 1.94
C LEU A 75 -0.09 4.75 0.73
N GLU A 76 -0.25 4.18 -0.46
CA GLU A 76 0.44 4.62 -1.66
C GLU A 76 -0.51 4.69 -2.87
N ASP A 77 -0.34 5.68 -3.73
CA ASP A 77 -1.01 5.80 -5.04
C ASP A 77 -2.54 5.65 -5.00
N ILE A 78 -3.18 6.29 -4.01
CA ILE A 78 -4.64 6.41 -3.85
C ILE A 78 -5.08 7.79 -4.32
N LYS A 79 -6.10 7.86 -5.17
CA LYS A 79 -6.63 9.11 -5.72
C LYS A 79 -7.22 10.02 -4.64
N ALA A 80 -7.18 11.33 -4.89
CA ALA A 80 -7.93 12.31 -4.09
C ALA A 80 -9.38 12.41 -4.62
N PRO A 81 -10.36 12.69 -3.75
CA PRO A 81 -10.24 12.98 -2.31
C PRO A 81 -10.08 11.76 -1.40
N GLU A 82 -10.24 10.54 -1.93
CA GLU A 82 -10.30 9.27 -1.17
C GLU A 82 -9.07 9.03 -0.30
N CYS A 83 -7.89 9.51 -0.68
CA CYS A 83 -6.68 9.42 0.14
C CYS A 83 -6.70 10.25 1.44
N PHE A 84 -7.68 11.15 1.62
CA PHE A 84 -7.81 12.01 2.80
C PHE A 84 -9.00 11.66 3.71
N ILE A 85 -9.97 10.89 3.22
CA ILE A 85 -11.24 10.61 3.89
C ILE A 85 -11.27 9.22 4.52
#